data_AF-A0A7J5TM88-F1
#
_entry.id   AF-A0A7J5TM88-F1
#
_cell.length_a   1.000
_cell.length_b   1.000
_cell.length_c   1.000
_cell.angle_alpha   90.00
_cell.angle_beta   90.00
_cell.angle_gamma   90.00
#
_symmetry.space_group_name_H-M   'P 1'
#
loop_
_entity.id
_entity.type
_entity.pdbx_description
1 polymer ?
#
loop_
_entity_poly.entity_id
_entity_poly.type
_entity_poly.pdbx_seq_one_letter_code
_entity_poly.pdbx_strand_id
1 'polypeptide(L)'
;MKAISTFGRAMAQVMKSRMAFHDVTQGDMAAAMGISQSQLSKILRAERTIDLEAFEAFCEALEESPSILVKEAESLTHKQRERPSSSFIHAAKLIYVENGERLASPKPALADATTQPDGEDIDLDAWANRIKAEDSISTNKTSR
;
A
#
# COMPACT_ATOMS: atom_id res chain seq x y z
N MET A 1 -17.26 14.10 -6.29
CA MET A 1 -15.93 14.21 -5.62
C MET A 1 -14.88 14.49 -6.68
N LYS A 2 -13.97 15.44 -6.43
CA LYS A 2 -12.91 15.79 -7.40
C LYS A 2 -11.84 14.70 -7.35
N ALA A 3 -11.43 14.16 -8.50
CA ALA A 3 -10.39 13.14 -8.54
C ALA A 3 -9.07 13.72 -8.03
N ILE A 4 -8.37 12.99 -7.16
CA ILE A 4 -7.06 13.40 -6.68
C ILE A 4 -6.04 13.38 -7.83
N SER A 5 -5.15 14.38 -7.85
CA SER A 5 -4.12 14.50 -8.87
C SER A 5 -3.10 13.36 -8.78
N THR A 6 -2.39 13.10 -9.87
CA THR A 6 -1.24 12.19 -9.88
C THR A 6 -0.19 12.60 -8.84
N PHE A 7 0.06 13.90 -8.72
CA PHE A 7 0.93 14.48 -7.70
C PHE A 7 0.42 14.21 -6.28
N GLY A 8 -0.88 14.36 -6.00
CA GLY A 8 -1.45 14.06 -4.69
C GLY A 8 -1.29 12.57 -4.29
N ARG A 9 -1.41 11.65 -5.26
CA ARG A 9 -1.09 10.23 -5.05
C ARG A 9 0.39 10.01 -4.76
N ALA A 10 1.28 10.67 -5.49
CA ALA A 10 2.72 10.59 -5.26
C ALA A 10 3.10 11.13 -3.87
N MET A 11 2.54 12.27 -3.44
CA MET A 11 2.73 12.82 -2.10
C MET A 11 2.29 11.82 -1.02
N ALA A 12 1.10 11.23 -1.16
CA ALA A 12 0.64 10.22 -0.20
C ALA A 12 1.59 9.00 -0.12
N GLN A 13 2.19 8.60 -1.24
CA GLN A 13 3.19 7.53 -1.28
C GLN A 13 4.51 7.94 -0.59
N VAL A 14 5.01 9.15 -0.86
CA VAL A 14 6.21 9.70 -0.20
C VAL A 14 5.99 9.78 1.31
N MET A 15 4.86 10.31 1.75
CA MET A 15 4.53 10.39 3.18
C MET A 15 4.52 9.02 3.86
N LYS A 16 3.88 8.01 3.25
CA LYS A 16 3.92 6.63 3.78
C LYS A 16 5.34 6.08 3.85
N SER A 17 6.14 6.33 2.83
CA SER A 17 7.54 5.91 2.77
C SER A 17 8.36 6.56 3.90
N ARG A 18 8.16 7.86 4.15
CA ARG A 18 8.83 8.57 5.24
C ARG A 18 8.42 8.09 6.61
N MET A 19 7.14 7.88 6.86
CA MET A 19 6.68 7.30 8.11
C MET A 19 7.33 5.94 8.37
N ALA A 20 7.41 5.07 7.35
CA ALA A 20 8.07 3.77 7.47
C ALA A 20 9.59 3.91 7.70
N PHE A 21 10.24 4.87 7.05
CA PHE A 21 11.68 5.13 7.23
C PHE A 21 12.02 5.58 8.65
N HIS A 22 11.15 6.38 9.27
CA HIS A 22 11.30 6.86 10.65
C HIS A 22 10.70 5.93 11.71
N ASP A 23 10.18 4.76 11.31
CA ASP A 23 9.49 3.79 12.19
C ASP A 23 8.32 4.41 12.98
N VAL A 24 7.60 5.36 12.37
CA VAL A 24 6.47 6.05 12.98
C VAL A 24 5.15 5.42 12.56
N THR A 25 4.33 5.02 13.52
CA THR A 25 3.00 4.48 13.23
C THR A 25 2.04 5.57 12.77
N GLN A 26 0.96 5.17 12.11
CA GLN A 26 -0.08 6.12 11.71
C GLN A 26 -0.81 6.75 12.90
N GLY A 27 -0.89 6.05 14.04
CA GLY A 27 -1.48 6.60 15.25
C GLY A 27 -0.61 7.71 15.82
N ASP A 28 0.69 7.46 15.96
CA ASP A 28 1.66 8.40 16.51
C ASP A 28 1.81 9.64 15.62
N MET A 29 1.86 9.44 14.30
CA MET A 29 1.91 10.54 13.34
C MET A 29 0.66 11.43 13.43
N ALA A 30 -0.53 10.83 13.52
CA ALA A 30 -1.77 11.59 13.64
C ALA A 30 -1.81 12.41 14.94
N ALA A 31 -1.33 11.83 16.05
CA ALA A 31 -1.21 12.52 17.33
C ALA A 31 -0.23 13.70 17.26
N ALA A 32 0.95 13.50 16.65
CA ALA A 32 1.95 14.56 16.47
C ALA A 32 1.44 15.72 15.61
N MET A 33 0.66 15.41 14.57
CA MET A 33 0.05 16.40 13.68
C MET A 33 -1.21 17.08 14.28
N GLY A 34 -1.71 16.61 15.42
CA GLY A 34 -2.96 17.12 16.01
C GLY A 34 -4.22 16.82 15.22
N ILE A 35 -4.22 15.77 14.38
CA ILE A 35 -5.38 15.35 13.58
C ILE A 35 -5.86 13.95 13.96
N SER A 36 -7.09 13.58 13.57
CA SER A 36 -7.54 12.21 13.81
C SER A 36 -6.80 11.20 12.92
N GLN A 37 -6.56 10.00 13.44
CA GLN A 37 -5.96 8.91 12.66
C GLN A 37 -6.78 8.59 11.40
N SER A 38 -8.12 8.70 11.45
CA SER A 38 -9.00 8.53 10.28
C SER A 38 -8.76 9.58 9.20
N GLN A 39 -8.55 10.85 9.57
CA GLN A 39 -8.20 11.91 8.62
C GLN A 39 -6.85 11.61 7.96
N LEU A 40 -5.82 11.29 8.75
CA LEU A 40 -4.52 10.91 8.21
C LEU A 40 -4.64 9.70 7.27
N SER A 41 -5.47 8.72 7.61
CA SER A 41 -5.69 7.52 6.80
C SER A 41 -6.22 7.83 5.41
N LYS A 42 -7.21 8.74 5.33
CA LYS A 42 -7.79 9.21 4.07
C LYS A 42 -6.79 10.01 3.24
N ILE A 43 -5.90 10.76 3.90
CA ILE A 43 -4.80 11.47 3.23
C ILE A 43 -3.79 10.48 2.64
N LEU A 44 -3.33 9.50 3.42
CA LEU A 44 -2.32 8.52 2.99
C LEU A 44 -2.83 7.52 1.94
N ARG A 45 -4.15 7.31 1.85
CA ARG A 45 -4.79 6.58 0.73
C ARG A 45 -5.07 7.46 -0.49
N ALA A 46 -4.75 8.75 -0.41
CA ALA A 46 -5.05 9.73 -1.45
C ALA A 46 -6.56 9.78 -1.79
N GLU A 47 -7.40 9.68 -0.76
CA GLU A 47 -8.86 9.94 -0.82
C GLU A 47 -9.19 11.39 -0.44
N ARG A 48 -8.32 12.04 0.33
CA ARG A 48 -8.43 13.43 0.75
C ARG A 48 -7.11 14.16 0.50
N THR A 49 -7.20 15.41 0.03
CA THR A 49 -6.03 16.27 -0.12
C THR A 49 -5.54 16.72 1.24
N ILE A 50 -4.23 16.69 1.45
CA ILE A 50 -3.60 17.37 2.59
C ILE A 50 -3.63 18.88 2.34
N ASP A 51 -3.91 19.66 3.37
CA ASP A 51 -3.73 21.12 3.34
C ASP A 51 -2.28 21.48 3.73
N LEU A 52 -1.94 22.76 3.62
CA LEU A 52 -0.57 23.21 3.85
C LEU A 52 -0.15 23.04 5.32
N GLU A 53 -1.07 23.33 6.25
CA GLU A 53 -0.83 23.26 7.70
C GLU A 53 -0.57 21.82 8.15
N ALA A 54 -1.40 20.86 7.71
CA ALA A 54 -1.16 19.44 7.97
C ALA A 54 0.11 18.94 7.28
N PHE A 55 0.46 19.46 6.10
CA PHE A 55 1.71 19.08 5.45
C PHE A 55 2.94 19.60 6.19
N GLU A 56 2.89 20.84 6.69
CA GLU A 56 3.94 21.42 7.53
C GLU A 56 4.11 20.62 8.82
N ALA A 57 3.02 20.36 9.55
CA ALA A 57 3.02 19.56 10.77
C ALA A 57 3.58 18.14 10.54
N PHE A 58 3.26 17.52 9.40
CA PHE A 58 3.85 16.21 9.03
C PHE A 58 5.37 16.29 8.85
N CYS A 59 5.87 17.34 8.21
CA CYS A 59 7.30 17.53 7.99
C CYS A 59 8.03 17.83 9.30
N GLU A 60 7.45 18.67 10.16
CA GLU A 60 7.99 18.97 11.49
C GLU A 60 8.06 17.72 12.37
N ALA A 61 7.01 16.89 12.37
CA ALA A 61 6.97 15.65 13.16
C ALA A 61 8.05 14.63 12.77
N LEU A 62 8.56 14.70 11.54
CA LEU A 62 9.64 13.83 11.04
C LEU A 62 11.00 14.56 10.94
N GLU A 63 11.06 15.82 11.35
CA GLU A 63 12.24 16.69 11.18
C GLU A 63 12.76 16.73 9.72
N GLU A 64 11.86 16.65 8.74
CA GLU A 64 12.19 16.64 7.32
C GLU A 64 11.89 17.96 6.62
N SER A 65 12.70 18.28 5.59
CA SER A 65 12.45 19.46 4.77
C SER A 65 11.27 19.22 3.82
N PRO A 66 10.23 20.09 3.82
CA PRO A 66 9.11 19.98 2.88
C PRO A 66 9.54 19.94 1.42
N SER A 67 10.61 20.67 1.09
CA SER A 67 11.16 20.74 -0.28
C SER A 67 11.66 19.39 -0.80
N ILE A 68 12.15 18.52 0.08
CA ILE A 68 12.65 17.19 -0.29
C ILE A 68 11.47 16.27 -0.65
N LEU A 69 10.42 16.28 0.16
CA LEU A 69 9.23 15.46 -0.09
C LEU A 69 8.53 15.87 -1.40
N VAL A 70 8.41 17.18 -1.63
CA VAL A 70 7.82 17.71 -2.87
C VAL A 70 8.65 17.29 -4.09
N LYS A 71 9.97 17.46 -4.06
CA LYS A 71 10.87 17.03 -5.16
C LYS A 71 10.80 15.53 -5.42
N GLU A 72 10.69 14.72 -4.36
CA GLU A 72 10.56 13.28 -4.52
C GLU A 72 9.23 12.89 -5.16
N ALA A 73 8.13 13.52 -4.75
CA ALA A 73 6.82 13.32 -5.35
C ALA A 73 6.80 13.76 -6.83
N GLU A 74 7.41 14.89 -7.17
CA GLU A 74 7.59 15.33 -8.56
C GLU A 74 8.35 14.25 -9.36
N SER A 75 9.47 13.75 -8.85
CA SER A 75 10.25 12.68 -9.50
C SER A 75 9.42 11.42 -9.75
N LEU A 76 8.56 11.02 -8.80
CA LEU A 76 7.66 9.87 -8.98
C LEU A 76 6.65 10.12 -10.11
N THR A 77 6.08 11.32 -10.19
CA THR A 77 5.14 11.65 -11.27
C THR A 77 5.79 11.65 -12.64
N HIS A 78 7.03 12.13 -12.75
CA HIS A 78 7.79 12.13 -14.01
C HIS A 78 8.13 10.70 -14.46
N LYS A 79 8.62 9.85 -13.56
CA LYS A 79 8.93 8.44 -13.86
C LYS A 79 7.70 7.66 -14.34
N GLN A 80 6.53 7.96 -13.79
CA GLN A 80 5.28 7.31 -14.20
C GLN A 80 4.81 7.78 -15.59
N ARG A 81 5.10 9.02 -15.97
CA ARG A 81 4.82 9.54 -17.32
C ARG A 81 5.75 8.95 -18.37
N GLU A 82 7.01 8.71 -18.01
CA GLU A 82 8.04 8.17 -18.92
C GLU A 82 7.96 6.66 -19.13
N ARG A 83 7.25 5.93 -18.25
CA ARG A 83 6.98 4.49 -18.41
C ARG A 83 5.55 4.26 -18.91
N PRO A 84 5.31 4.20 -20.22
CA PRO A 84 4.01 3.79 -20.73
C PRO A 84 3.68 2.38 -20.23
N SER A 85 2.43 2.19 -19.81
CA SER A 85 1.87 0.93 -19.28
C SER A 85 1.99 -0.26 -20.23
N SER A 86 2.31 -0.02 -21.51
CA SER A 86 2.57 -1.04 -22.52
C SER A 86 3.91 -1.76 -22.34
N SER A 87 4.77 -1.33 -21.41
CA SER A 87 6.14 -1.86 -21.25
C SER A 87 6.39 -2.62 -19.94
N PHE A 88 5.35 -3.19 -19.31
CA PHE A 88 5.52 -4.13 -18.20
C PHE A 88 6.18 -5.44 -18.70
N ILE A 89 7.50 -5.39 -18.92
CA ILE A 89 8.33 -6.58 -18.99
C ILE A 89 8.42 -7.07 -17.54
N HIS A 90 7.69 -8.13 -17.21
CA HIS A 90 7.88 -8.80 -15.93
C HIS A 90 9.36 -9.18 -15.82
N ALA A 91 10.03 -8.78 -14.73
CA ALA A 91 11.43 -9.15 -14.49
C ALA A 91 11.62 -10.68 -14.42
N ALA A 92 10.52 -11.41 -14.15
CA ALA A 92 10.47 -12.86 -14.22
C ALA A 92 9.97 -13.31 -15.61
N LYS A 93 10.82 -14.06 -16.33
CA LYS A 93 10.43 -14.80 -17.53
C LYS A 93 9.64 -16.04 -17.09
N LEU A 94 8.33 -16.09 -17.41
CA LEU A 94 7.53 -17.29 -17.17
C LEU A 94 8.10 -18.47 -17.99
N ILE A 95 8.34 -19.60 -17.32
CA ILE A 95 8.77 -20.86 -17.94
C ILE A 95 7.66 -21.88 -17.67
N TYR A 96 7.10 -22.44 -18.74
CA TYR A 96 6.08 -23.48 -18.66
C TYR A 96 6.76 -24.84 -18.77
N VAL A 97 6.45 -25.77 -17.85
CA VAL A 97 7.01 -27.12 -17.82
C VAL A 97 5.87 -28.12 -17.61
N GLU A 98 5.80 -29.16 -18.45
CA GLU A 98 4.87 -30.29 -18.30
C GLU A 98 5.68 -31.59 -18.44
N ASN A 99 5.51 -32.54 -17.51
CA ASN A 99 6.27 -33.81 -17.47
C ASN A 99 7.80 -33.68 -17.52
N GLY A 100 8.35 -32.57 -17.00
CA GLY A 100 9.79 -32.31 -16.99
C GLY A 100 10.34 -31.69 -18.28
N GLU A 101 9.50 -31.52 -19.31
CA GLU A 101 9.89 -30.83 -20.55
C GLU A 101 9.41 -29.38 -20.58
N ARG A 102 10.27 -28.50 -21.11
CA ARG A 102 9.97 -27.08 -21.24
C ARG A 102 9.05 -26.83 -22.44
N LEU A 103 7.89 -26.23 -22.19
CA LEU A 103 6.95 -25.82 -23.22
C LEU A 103 7.33 -24.45 -23.80
N ALA A 104 7.16 -24.29 -25.11
CA ALA A 104 7.39 -23.03 -25.82
C ALA A 104 6.30 -21.98 -25.59
N SER A 105 5.08 -22.43 -25.27
CA SER A 105 3.92 -21.60 -24.95
C SER A 105 3.08 -22.27 -23.87
N PRO A 106 2.31 -21.51 -23.06
CA PRO A 106 1.35 -22.09 -22.14
C PRO A 106 0.36 -22.96 -22.93
N LYS A 107 0.02 -24.12 -22.38
CA LYS A 107 -1.06 -24.95 -22.93
C LYS A 107 -2.34 -24.10 -22.89
N PRO A 108 -3.07 -23.93 -24.01
CA PRO A 108 -4.38 -23.32 -23.95
C PRO A 108 -5.20 -24.17 -22.99
N ALA A 109 -5.73 -23.54 -21.93
CA ALA A 109 -6.67 -24.21 -21.05
C ALA A 109 -7.77 -24.80 -21.93
N LEU A 110 -8.07 -26.09 -21.76
CA LEU A 110 -9.26 -26.69 -22.35
C LEU A 110 -10.41 -25.72 -22.08
N ALA A 111 -11.07 -25.26 -23.13
CA ALA A 111 -12.26 -24.44 -23.05
C ALA A 111 -13.40 -25.31 -22.50
N ASP A 112 -13.38 -25.59 -21.20
CA ASP A 112 -14.49 -26.12 -20.39
C ASP A 112 -14.02 -26.27 -18.94
N ALA A 113 -13.91 -25.13 -18.25
CA ALA A 113 -14.03 -25.06 -16.80
C ALA A 113 -14.49 -23.64 -16.45
N THR A 114 -15.80 -23.46 -16.53
CA THR A 114 -16.56 -22.43 -15.85
C THR A 114 -16.20 -22.45 -14.37
N THR A 115 -15.28 -21.60 -13.94
CA THR A 115 -15.23 -21.11 -12.56
C THR A 115 -14.71 -19.68 -12.64
N GLN A 116 -15.64 -18.73 -12.77
CA GLN A 116 -15.38 -17.38 -12.29
C GLN A 116 -14.86 -17.52 -10.86
N PRO A 117 -13.77 -16.84 -10.47
CA PRO A 117 -13.55 -16.60 -9.06
C PRO A 117 -14.73 -15.74 -8.62
N ASP A 118 -15.68 -16.37 -7.94
CA ASP A 118 -16.60 -15.65 -7.08
C ASP A 118 -15.74 -14.78 -6.17
N GLY A 119 -16.02 -13.48 -6.21
CA GLY A 119 -15.42 -12.52 -5.32
C GLY A 119 -15.93 -12.74 -3.91
N GLU A 120 -15.57 -13.87 -3.29
CA GLU A 120 -15.50 -13.93 -1.84
C GLU A 120 -14.39 -12.98 -1.43
N ASP A 121 -14.80 -11.74 -1.14
CA ASP A 121 -14.02 -10.79 -0.37
C ASP A 121 -13.46 -11.56 0.83
N ILE A 122 -12.14 -11.71 0.87
CA ILE A 122 -11.45 -12.29 2.02
C ILE A 122 -11.83 -11.41 3.21
N ASP A 123 -12.67 -11.93 4.11
CA ASP A 123 -13.13 -11.21 5.29
C ASP A 123 -11.95 -10.98 6.24
N LEU A 124 -11.33 -9.81 6.07
CA LEU A 124 -10.19 -9.33 6.85
C LEU A 124 -10.54 -9.18 8.34
N ASP A 125 -11.82 -8.96 8.67
CA ASP A 125 -12.28 -8.83 10.07
C ASP A 125 -12.37 -10.21 10.72
N ALA A 126 -12.84 -11.24 9.99
CA ALA A 126 -12.80 -12.63 10.46
C ALA A 126 -11.35 -13.11 10.69
N TRP A 127 -10.41 -12.70 9.84
CA TRP A 127 -8.99 -13.00 10.00
C TRP A 127 -8.39 -12.31 11.24
N ALA A 128 -8.70 -11.02 11.47
CA ALA A 128 -8.22 -10.26 12.61
C ALA A 128 -8.76 -10.78 13.95
N ASN A 129 -10.02 -11.25 13.98
CA ASN A 129 -10.62 -11.83 15.17
C ASN A 129 -9.99 -13.18 15.56
N ARG A 130 -9.56 -13.98 14.59
CA ARG A 130 -8.84 -15.24 14.85
C ARG A 130 -7.49 -15.01 15.54
N ILE A 131 -6.71 -14.01 15.09
CA ILE A 131 -5.42 -13.67 15.71
C ILE A 131 -5.61 -13.23 17.17
N LYS A 132 -6.60 -12.37 17.43
CA LYS A 132 -6.90 -11.93 18.81
C LYS A 132 -7.33 -13.07 19.72
N ALA A 133 -8.06 -14.07 19.19
CA ALA A 133 -8.47 -15.24 19.96
C ALA A 133 -7.28 -16.17 20.28
N GLU A 134 -6.31 -16.31 19.37
CA GLU A 134 -5.10 -17.12 19.58
C GLU A 134 -4.17 -16.49 20.65
N ASP A 135 -4.02 -15.16 20.66
CA ASP A 135 -3.26 -14.45 21.71
C ASP A 135 -3.92 -14.53 23.10
N SER A 136 -5.25 -14.64 23.14
CA SER A 136 -6.01 -14.79 24.39
C SER A 136 -5.78 -16.16 25.07
N ILE A 137 -5.44 -17.19 24.30
CA ILE A 137 -5.18 -18.55 24.80
C ILE A 137 -3.76 -18.67 25.37
N SER A 138 -2.80 -17.90 24.84
CA SER A 138 -1.40 -17.86 25.28
C SER A 138 -1.24 -17.27 26.70
N THR A 139 -2.05 -16.26 27.06
CA THR A 139 -1.91 -15.56 28.35
C THR A 139 -2.48 -16.32 29.55
N ASN A 140 -3.28 -17.37 29.34
CA ASN A 140 -3.93 -18.12 30.42
C ASN A 140 -3.20 -19.42 30.84
N LYS A 141 -1.96 -19.65 30.35
CA LYS A 141 -1.16 -20.85 30.69
C LYS A 141 0.00 -20.63 31.66
N THR A 142 0.19 -19.43 32.19
CA THR A 142 1.24 -19.15 33.19
C THR A 142 0.63 -18.75 34.53
N SER A 143 -0.01 -19.71 35.19
CA SER A 143 -0.25 -19.69 36.64
C SER A 143 -0.50 -21.12 37.11
N ARG A 144 0.61 -21.83 37.35
CA ARG A 144 0.71 -22.93 38.31
C ARG A 144 2.11 -22.94 38.88
#